data_AF-A0A1A8NT87-F1
#
_entry.id   AF-A0A1A8NT87-F1
#
_cell.length_a   1.000
_cell.length_b   1.000
_cell.length_c   1.000
_cell.angle_alpha   90.00
_cell.angle_beta   90.00
_cell.angle_gamma   90.00
#
_symmetry.space_group_name_H-M   'P 1'
#
loop_
_entity.id
_entity.type
_entity.pdbx_description
1 polymer ?
#
loop_
_entity_poly.entity_id
_entity_poly.type
_entity_poly.pdbx_seq_one_letter_code
_entity_poly.pdbx_strand_id
1 'polypeptide(L)'
;QDWIIAPDGYAAYYCEGECAFPLNSYMNATNHAIMQTLVNFINPKTVPKPCCVPTQLNAISVLYYDDSSNVILKKYRNMVVRACGCH
;
A
#
# COMPACT_ATOMS: atom_id res chain seq x y z
N GLN A 1 25.53 0.92 -12.88
CA GLN A 1 25.48 2.36 -13.20
C GLN A 1 24.11 2.83 -12.78
N ASP A 2 24.06 3.86 -11.93
CA ASP A 2 22.82 4.42 -11.42
C ASP A 2 22.15 5.24 -12.52
N TRP A 3 20.97 4.80 -12.98
CA TRP A 3 20.21 5.44 -14.07
C TRP A 3 19.29 6.55 -13.56
N ILE A 4 18.95 6.53 -12.27
CA ILE A 4 18.19 7.58 -11.59
C ILE A 4 19.14 8.74 -11.24
N ILE A 5 18.76 9.94 -11.66
CA ILE A 5 19.47 11.20 -11.36
C ILE A 5 18.91 11.81 -10.06
N ALA A 6 17.59 11.77 -9.89
CA ALA A 6 16.92 12.24 -8.67
C ALA A 6 15.50 11.65 -8.54
N PRO A 7 14.98 11.46 -7.31
CA PRO A 7 15.67 11.61 -6.04
C PRO A 7 16.55 10.39 -5.70
N ASP A 8 17.56 10.55 -4.85
CA ASP A 8 18.42 9.45 -4.37
C ASP A 8 17.65 8.44 -3.49
N GLY A 9 16.52 8.87 -2.94
CA GLY A 9 15.63 8.07 -2.13
C GLY A 9 14.35 8.82 -1.82
N TYR A 10 13.34 8.12 -1.33
CA TYR A 10 12.07 8.72 -0.94
C TYR A 10 11.40 7.91 0.16
N ALA A 11 10.56 8.57 0.96
CA ALA A 11 9.76 7.89 1.97
C ALA A 11 8.57 7.18 1.30
N ALA A 12 8.73 5.89 1.02
CA ALA A 12 7.68 5.06 0.42
C ALA A 12 6.56 4.73 1.41
N TYR A 13 6.92 4.55 2.68
CA TYR A 13 6.07 3.96 3.72
C TYR A 13 5.57 2.56 3.36
N TYR A 14 4.93 1.88 4.31
CA TYR A 14 4.34 0.56 4.11
C TYR A 14 3.17 0.37 5.08
N CYS A 15 2.31 -0.60 4.77
CA CYS A 15 1.21 -1.01 5.64
C CYS A 15 1.58 -2.33 6.30
N GLU A 16 1.48 -2.36 7.62
CA GLU A 16 1.67 -3.55 8.44
C GLU A 16 0.74 -3.44 9.65
N GLY A 17 0.32 -4.58 10.19
CA GLY A 17 -0.54 -4.67 11.37
C GLY A 17 -1.60 -5.76 11.24
N GLU A 18 -2.22 -6.11 12.37
CA GLU A 18 -3.30 -7.11 12.39
C GLU A 18 -4.67 -6.49 12.09
N CYS A 19 -5.45 -7.17 11.25
CA CYS A 19 -6.87 -6.92 11.03
C CYS A 19 -7.71 -7.96 11.77
N ALA A 20 -7.95 -7.74 13.06
CA ALA A 20 -8.67 -8.66 13.93
C ALA A 20 -9.98 -8.05 14.47
N PHE A 21 -10.91 -8.90 14.88
CA PHE A 21 -12.19 -8.45 15.44
C PHE A 21 -12.01 -7.86 16.85
N PRO A 22 -12.68 -6.74 17.20
CA PRO A 22 -13.49 -5.88 16.34
C PRO A 22 -12.65 -4.88 15.53
N LEU A 23 -13.00 -4.67 14.27
CA LEU A 23 -12.36 -3.64 13.44
C LEU A 23 -12.82 -2.25 13.89
N ASN A 24 -11.87 -1.36 14.17
CA ASN A 24 -12.17 0.02 14.51
C ASN A 24 -12.49 0.85 13.23
N SER A 25 -13.16 1.99 13.38
CA SER A 25 -13.50 2.85 12.24
C SER A 25 -12.28 3.44 11.53
N TYR A 26 -11.14 3.55 12.23
CA TYR A 26 -9.88 4.07 11.68
C TYR A 26 -9.17 3.07 10.75
N MET A 27 -9.52 1.79 10.79
CA MET A 27 -8.98 0.72 9.94
C MET A 27 -9.59 0.71 8.52
N ASN A 28 -10.47 1.66 8.19
CA ASN A 28 -11.06 1.84 6.85
C ASN A 28 -11.56 0.53 6.21
N ALA A 29 -12.18 -0.34 7.01
CA ALA A 29 -12.54 -1.67 6.56
C ALA A 29 -13.74 -1.67 5.60
N THR A 30 -13.67 -2.50 4.56
CA THR A 30 -14.84 -2.75 3.69
C THR A 30 -15.86 -3.64 4.38
N ASN A 31 -17.10 -3.63 3.88
CA ASN A 31 -18.14 -4.58 4.33
C ASN A 31 -17.66 -6.04 4.21
N HIS A 32 -16.91 -6.36 3.15
CA HIS A 32 -16.31 -7.69 2.97
C HIS A 32 -15.30 -8.00 4.08
N ALA A 33 -14.37 -7.09 4.37
CA ALA A 33 -13.37 -7.27 5.42
C ALA A 33 -14.01 -7.40 6.81
N ILE A 34 -15.08 -6.66 7.11
CA ILE A 34 -15.84 -6.79 8.36
C ILE A 34 -16.43 -8.21 8.48
N MET A 35 -17.10 -8.69 7.43
CA MET A 35 -17.69 -10.04 7.42
C MET A 35 -16.62 -11.13 7.48
N GLN A 36 -15.54 -11.01 6.71
CA GLN A 36 -14.42 -11.95 6.72
C GLN A 36 -13.76 -12.02 8.09
N THR A 37 -13.56 -10.87 8.76
CA THR A 37 -13.00 -10.83 10.11
C THR A 37 -13.92 -11.48 11.13
N LEU A 38 -15.25 -11.28 11.00
CA LEU A 38 -16.24 -11.93 11.86
C LEU A 38 -16.25 -13.46 11.66
N VAL A 39 -16.24 -13.94 10.42
CA VAL A 39 -16.21 -15.38 10.12
C VAL A 39 -14.90 -15.99 10.61
N ASN A 40 -13.75 -15.31 10.40
CA ASN A 40 -12.47 -15.74 10.95
C ASN A 40 -12.51 -15.83 12.48
N PHE A 41 -13.14 -14.87 13.17
CA PHE A 41 -13.27 -14.88 14.62
C PHE A 41 -14.10 -16.08 15.13
N ILE A 42 -15.18 -16.45 14.43
CA ILE A 42 -16.05 -17.58 14.81
C ILE A 42 -15.39 -18.92 14.47
N ASN A 43 -14.79 -19.05 13.29
CA ASN A 43 -14.11 -20.27 12.85
C ASN A 43 -12.87 -19.92 12.00
N PRO A 44 -11.69 -19.79 12.64
CA PRO A 44 -10.46 -19.37 11.96
C PRO A 44 -9.99 -20.32 10.85
N LYS A 45 -10.49 -21.56 10.81
CA LYS A 45 -10.10 -22.55 9.80
C LYS A 45 -10.84 -22.37 8.46
N THR A 46 -11.94 -21.61 8.44
CA THR A 46 -12.75 -21.43 7.24
C THR A 46 -12.21 -20.34 6.33
N VAL A 47 -11.81 -19.20 6.92
CA VAL A 47 -11.27 -18.04 6.19
C VAL A 47 -10.14 -17.39 6.98
N PRO A 48 -9.11 -16.83 6.32
CA PRO A 48 -8.07 -16.06 6.99
C PRO A 48 -8.58 -14.67 7.43
N LYS A 49 -7.84 -14.01 8.33
CA LYS A 49 -8.02 -12.58 8.61
C LYS A 49 -7.79 -11.75 7.33
N PRO A 50 -8.44 -10.60 7.14
CA PRO A 50 -8.08 -9.64 6.09
C PRO A 50 -6.65 -9.13 6.24
N CYS A 51 -6.12 -8.53 5.18
CA CYS A 51 -4.74 -8.01 5.18
C CYS A 51 -4.73 -6.49 5.40
N CYS A 52 -3.71 -5.99 6.10
CA CYS A 52 -3.44 -4.55 6.19
C CYS A 52 -2.74 -4.09 4.91
N VAL A 53 -3.45 -3.33 4.07
CA VAL A 53 -2.99 -2.94 2.73
C VAL A 53 -3.12 -1.44 2.47
N PRO A 54 -2.35 -0.87 1.52
CA PRO A 54 -2.50 0.52 1.12
C PRO A 54 -3.87 0.78 0.48
N THR A 55 -4.55 1.83 0.96
CA THR A 55 -5.86 2.26 0.45
C THR A 55 -5.77 3.57 -0.34
N GLN A 56 -4.74 4.37 -0.07
CA GLN A 56 -4.43 5.59 -0.81
C GLN A 56 -2.93 5.64 -1.08
N LEU A 57 -2.57 5.92 -2.34
CA LEU A 57 -1.18 6.06 -2.76
C LEU A 57 -0.97 7.36 -3.54
N ASN A 58 0.20 7.97 -3.31
CA ASN A 58 0.67 9.15 -4.02
C ASN A 58 1.71 8.79 -5.08
N ALA A 59 1.84 9.69 -6.06
CA ALA A 59 2.86 9.63 -7.09
C ALA A 59 4.14 10.36 -6.66
N ILE A 60 5.27 9.97 -7.26
CA ILE A 60 6.53 10.72 -7.19
C ILE A 60 7.01 11.06 -8.60
N SER A 61 7.81 12.11 -8.72
CA SER A 61 8.52 12.44 -9.96
C SER A 61 9.95 11.95 -9.86
N VAL A 62 10.42 11.25 -10.89
CA VAL A 62 11.78 10.72 -11.00
C VAL A 62 12.42 11.31 -12.24
N LEU A 63 13.64 11.82 -12.07
CA LEU A 63 14.51 12.27 -13.14
C LEU A 63 15.53 11.18 -13.42
N TYR A 64 15.61 10.69 -14.65
CA TYR A 64 16.46 9.55 -14.99
C TYR A 64 16.96 9.59 -16.44
N TYR A 65 18.01 8.83 -16.73
CA TYR A 65 18.49 8.58 -18.10
C TYR A 65 17.71 7.43 -18.76
N ASP A 66 17.11 7.67 -19.92
CA ASP A 66 16.52 6.60 -20.73
C ASP A 66 17.60 5.77 -21.47
N ASP A 67 17.18 4.72 -22.18
CA ASP A 67 18.08 3.84 -22.93
C ASP A 67 18.88 4.57 -24.04
N SER A 68 18.42 5.75 -24.46
CA SER A 68 19.08 6.62 -25.44
C SER A 68 19.93 7.73 -24.79
N SER A 69 20.17 7.64 -23.48
CA SER A 69 20.90 8.63 -22.68
C SER A 69 20.25 10.02 -22.63
N ASN A 70 18.93 10.12 -22.89
CA ASN A 70 18.18 11.36 -22.71
C ASN A 70 17.77 11.52 -21.24
N VAL A 71 17.73 12.77 -20.77
CA VAL A 71 17.24 13.10 -19.43
C VAL A 71 15.72 13.22 -19.46
N ILE A 72 15.03 12.33 -18.75
CA ILE A 72 13.56 12.25 -18.70
C ILE A 72 13.06 12.56 -17.29
N LEU A 73 12.11 13.49 -17.19
CA LEU A 73 11.31 13.70 -15.97
C LEU A 73 9.99 12.94 -16.10
N LYS A 74 9.78 11.93 -15.26
CA LYS A 74 8.57 11.08 -15.30
C LYS A 74 7.88 11.00 -13.95
N LYS A 75 6.55 11.09 -13.98
CA LYS A 75 5.71 10.89 -12.79
C LYS A 75 5.28 9.44 -12.69
N TYR A 76 5.76 8.74 -11.66
CA TYR A 76 5.38 7.37 -11.33
C TYR A 76 4.24 7.38 -10.32
N ARG A 77 3.10 6.79 -10.68
CA ARG A 77 1.92 6.67 -9.80
C ARG A 77 2.09 5.53 -8.80
N ASN A 78 1.35 5.58 -7.71
CA ASN A 78 1.26 4.52 -6.70
C ASN A 78 2.59 4.15 -6.03
N MET A 79 3.45 5.14 -5.78
CA MET A 79 4.80 4.91 -5.25
C MET A 79 4.89 5.13 -3.74
N VAL A 80 4.01 5.95 -3.15
CA VAL A 80 4.05 6.35 -1.73
C VAL A 80 2.74 6.01 -1.05
N VAL A 81 2.76 5.22 0.01
CA VAL A 81 1.58 4.93 0.82
C VAL A 81 1.17 6.18 1.61
N ARG A 82 -0.12 6.55 1.53
CA ARG A 82 -0.71 7.67 2.29
C ARG A 82 -1.67 7.21 3.37
N ALA A 83 -2.39 6.12 3.14
CA ALA A 83 -3.30 5.54 4.10
C ALA A 83 -3.32 4.01 3.95
N CYS A 84 -3.55 3.34 5.07
CA CYS A 84 -3.73 1.89 5.16
C CYS A 84 -5.16 1.56 5.59
N GLY A 85 -5.56 0.31 5.39
CA GLY A 85 -6.82 -0.23 5.87
C GLY A 85 -6.87 -1.76 5.79
N CYS A 86 -7.93 -2.32 6.36
CA CYS A 86 -8.21 -3.76 6.34
C CYS A 86 -9.15 -4.09 5.19
N HIS A 87 -8.62 -4.72 4.14
CA HIS A 87 -9.38 -5.09 2.94
C HIS A 87 -9.35 -6.58 2.67
#